data_AF-B4G069-F1
#
_entry.id   AF-B4G069-F1
#
_cell.length_a   1.000
_cell.length_b   1.000
_cell.length_c   1.000
_cell.angle_alpha   90.00
_cell.angle_beta   90.00
_cell.angle_gamma   90.00
#
_symmetry.space_group_name_H-M   'P 1'
#
loop_
_entity.id
_entity.type
_entity.pdbx_description
1 polymer ?
#
loop_
_entity_poly.entity_id
_entity_poly.type
_entity_poly.pdbx_seq_one_letter_code
_entity_poly.pdbx_strand_id
1 'polypeptide(L)'
;MPASSEAAGALGGGGDVEQDYEIRNDEGFVYKVPRGLYHEAAPSTTQSAAGTDPKAAGLRRRCRALLRLRAKRLRDLSRWEALASELFAPLSAPQPPAPPSQAPPASSHSVAASSSSSPTSVLDELLAQVDIQAELMKKVHQWCDEANAICDAGESAIVASMVALPLWGGNPADLVTALCSPDEKAHGP
;
A
#
# COMPACT_ATOMS: atom_id res chain seq x y z
N MET A 1 -19.38 -64.20 -46.52
CA MET A 1 -18.18 -63.34 -46.53
C MET A 1 -18.59 -61.94 -46.12
N PRO A 2 -18.16 -61.47 -44.95
CA PRO A 2 -17.80 -60.07 -44.83
C PRO A 2 -16.35 -59.95 -44.32
N ALA A 3 -15.62 -59.05 -44.95
CA ALA A 3 -14.32 -58.57 -44.50
C ALA A 3 -14.33 -57.03 -44.56
N SER A 4 -13.45 -56.46 -43.75
CA SER A 4 -13.12 -55.04 -43.55
C SER A 4 -13.94 -54.38 -42.42
N SER A 5 -13.41 -54.31 -41.19
CA SER A 5 -12.26 -53.52 -40.69
C SER A 5 -12.63 -52.04 -40.52
N GLU A 6 -12.76 -51.59 -39.27
CA GLU A 6 -11.88 -50.53 -38.75
C GLU A 6 -11.92 -50.55 -37.22
N ALA A 7 -10.73 -50.51 -36.62
CA ALA A 7 -10.53 -50.41 -35.19
C ALA A 7 -10.22 -48.95 -34.82
N ALA A 8 -10.51 -48.65 -33.56
CA ALA A 8 -9.95 -47.61 -32.71
C ALA A 8 -10.91 -46.46 -32.40
N GLY A 9 -11.31 -46.39 -31.13
CA GLY A 9 -11.88 -45.17 -30.59
C GLY A 9 -12.61 -45.39 -29.27
N ALA A 10 -11.90 -45.07 -28.18
CA ALA A 10 -12.46 -44.45 -26.98
C ALA A 10 -13.44 -45.25 -26.11
N LEU A 11 -12.93 -45.80 -25.01
CA LEU A 11 -13.66 -45.86 -23.74
C LEU A 11 -12.68 -45.61 -22.57
N GLY A 12 -12.20 -44.37 -22.48
CA GLY A 12 -11.65 -43.79 -21.26
C GLY A 12 -12.68 -42.83 -20.68
N GLY A 13 -13.78 -43.36 -20.15
CA GLY A 13 -14.83 -42.58 -19.49
C GLY A 13 -14.40 -42.13 -18.09
N GLY A 14 -13.36 -41.30 -18.01
CA GLY A 14 -13.10 -40.49 -16.83
C GLY A 14 -14.06 -39.30 -16.88
N GLY A 15 -15.22 -39.45 -16.23
CA GLY A 15 -16.15 -38.34 -16.04
C GLY A 15 -15.48 -37.27 -15.18
N ASP A 16 -14.83 -36.31 -15.84
CA ASP A 16 -14.54 -35.01 -15.26
C ASP A 16 -15.90 -34.36 -15.01
N VAL A 17 -16.42 -34.57 -13.80
CA VAL A 17 -17.59 -33.83 -13.34
C VAL A 17 -17.08 -32.41 -13.21
N GLU A 18 -17.27 -31.61 -14.26
CA GLU A 18 -17.05 -30.17 -14.28
C GLU A 18 -17.93 -29.59 -13.18
N GLN A 19 -17.37 -29.56 -11.96
CA GLN A 19 -18.04 -29.05 -10.79
C GLN A 19 -18.18 -27.56 -11.04
N ASP A 20 -19.38 -27.13 -11.41
CA ASP A 20 -19.67 -25.72 -11.53
C ASP A 20 -19.34 -25.03 -10.21
N TYR A 21 -18.44 -24.04 -10.22
CA TYR A 21 -18.12 -23.25 -9.03
C TYR A 21 -18.71 -21.86 -9.17
N GLU A 22 -19.37 -21.37 -8.13
CA GLU A 22 -19.75 -19.97 -7.99
C GLU A 22 -18.59 -19.21 -7.30
N ILE A 23 -18.12 -18.14 -7.92
CA ILE A 23 -17.13 -17.24 -7.33
C ILE A 23 -17.87 -16.25 -6.44
N ARG A 24 -17.58 -16.27 -5.13
CA ARG A 24 -18.18 -15.34 -4.16
C ARG A 24 -17.12 -14.39 -3.60
N ASN A 25 -17.46 -13.10 -3.57
CA ASN A 25 -16.68 -12.05 -2.93
C ASN A 25 -17.37 -11.64 -1.63
N ASP A 26 -16.65 -11.75 -0.51
CA ASP A 26 -17.09 -11.29 0.80
C ASP A 26 -16.09 -10.24 1.31
N GLU A 27 -16.45 -8.96 1.16
CA GLU A 27 -15.70 -7.79 1.61
C GLU A 27 -14.19 -7.82 1.23
N GLY A 28 -13.88 -8.22 -0.01
CA GLY A 28 -12.51 -8.25 -0.55
C GLY A 28 -11.82 -9.62 -0.48
N PHE A 29 -12.48 -10.66 0.05
CA PHE A 29 -12.01 -12.04 -0.03
C PHE A 29 -12.81 -12.84 -1.05
N VAL A 30 -12.12 -13.32 -2.09
CA VAL A 30 -12.72 -14.13 -3.16
C VAL A 30 -12.48 -15.61 -2.91
N TYR A 31 -13.53 -16.42 -2.96
CA TYR A 31 -13.43 -17.89 -2.83
C TYR A 31 -14.40 -18.61 -3.77
N LYS A 32 -14.05 -19.86 -4.12
CA LYS A 32 -14.86 -20.74 -4.96
C LYS A 32 -15.81 -21.56 -4.08
N VAL A 33 -17.09 -21.58 -4.42
CA VAL A 33 -18.12 -22.39 -3.76
C VAL A 33 -18.67 -23.37 -4.78
N PRO A 34 -18.65 -24.70 -4.56
CA PRO A 34 -19.26 -25.65 -5.48
C PRO A 34 -20.76 -25.35 -5.61
N ARG A 35 -21.28 -25.18 -6.84
CA ARG A 35 -22.72 -25.22 -7.11
C ARG A 35 -23.17 -26.66 -6.98
N GLY A 36 -24.09 -26.90 -6.06
CA GLY A 36 -24.67 -28.22 -5.86
C GLY A 36 -25.46 -28.66 -7.09
N LEU A 37 -25.11 -29.83 -7.62
CA LEU A 37 -25.94 -30.63 -8.50
C LEU A 37 -27.30 -30.83 -7.84
N TYR A 38 -28.36 -30.24 -8.40
CA TYR A 38 -29.71 -30.74 -8.19
C TYR A 38 -29.82 -32.08 -8.93
N HIS A 39 -29.27 -33.15 -8.36
CA HIS A 39 -29.77 -34.48 -8.68
C HIS A 39 -30.70 -34.89 -7.54
N GLU A 40 -31.99 -34.87 -7.87
CA GLU A 40 -33.10 -35.43 -7.10
C GLU A 40 -32.71 -36.81 -6.54
N ALA A 41 -32.35 -36.87 -5.25
CA ALA A 41 -32.36 -38.08 -4.43
C ALA A 41 -32.35 -37.69 -2.94
N ALA A 42 -33.53 -37.84 -2.33
CA ALA A 42 -33.91 -37.89 -0.90
C ALA A 42 -32.90 -37.46 0.21
N PRO A 43 -33.38 -36.75 1.26
CA PRO A 43 -32.55 -36.30 2.36
C PRO A 43 -32.27 -37.45 3.34
N SER A 44 -31.00 -37.74 3.61
CA SER A 44 -30.59 -38.53 4.77
C SER A 44 -29.31 -37.95 5.39
N THR A 45 -29.57 -36.91 6.19
CA THR A 45 -29.13 -36.72 7.57
C THR A 45 -27.71 -37.11 8.00
N THR A 46 -27.08 -36.12 8.66
CA THR A 46 -26.01 -36.18 9.67
C THR A 46 -24.56 -36.40 9.23
N GLN A 47 -23.89 -35.29 8.92
CA GLN A 47 -22.79 -34.87 9.80
C GLN A 47 -23.03 -33.45 10.29
N SER A 48 -23.49 -33.39 11.53
CA SER A 48 -23.58 -32.19 12.36
C SER A 48 -22.18 -31.63 12.59
N ALA A 49 -21.77 -30.64 11.81
CA ALA A 49 -20.89 -29.60 12.31
C ALA A 49 -21.80 -28.57 12.97
N ALA A 50 -21.79 -28.58 14.31
CA ALA A 50 -22.57 -27.75 15.21
C ALA A 50 -22.99 -26.40 14.60
N GLY A 51 -24.30 -26.13 14.65
CA GLY A 51 -24.97 -24.94 14.14
C GLY A 51 -24.35 -23.65 14.66
N THR A 52 -23.30 -23.21 13.99
CA THR A 52 -22.68 -21.94 14.25
C THR A 52 -23.20 -20.98 13.21
N ASP A 53 -23.87 -19.92 13.67
CA ASP A 53 -24.37 -18.86 12.81
C ASP A 53 -23.29 -18.50 11.76
N PRO A 54 -23.59 -18.63 10.44
CA PRO A 54 -22.62 -18.35 9.39
C PRO A 54 -22.03 -16.94 9.52
N LYS A 55 -22.79 -15.98 10.06
CA LYS A 55 -22.30 -14.63 10.35
C LYS A 55 -21.24 -14.63 11.45
N ALA A 56 -21.44 -15.39 12.53
CA ALA A 56 -20.45 -15.52 13.60
C ALA A 56 -19.16 -16.22 13.13
N ALA A 57 -19.27 -17.22 12.25
CA ALA A 57 -18.11 -17.85 11.62
C ALA A 57 -17.33 -16.88 10.71
N GLY A 58 -18.05 -16.09 9.91
CA GLY A 58 -17.48 -15.02 9.09
C GLY A 58 -16.76 -13.96 9.91
N LEU A 59 -17.39 -13.48 11.00
CA LEU A 59 -16.78 -12.51 11.91
C LEU A 59 -15.48 -13.04 12.52
N ARG A 60 -15.45 -14.28 13.03
CA ARG A 60 -14.23 -14.89 13.58
C ARG A 60 -13.12 -15.00 12.53
N ARG A 61 -13.46 -15.32 11.27
CA ARG A 61 -12.50 -15.37 10.17
C ARG A 61 -11.95 -13.97 9.87
N ARG A 62 -12.80 -12.95 9.80
CA ARG A 62 -12.42 -11.53 9.62
C ARG A 62 -11.48 -11.05 10.72
N CYS A 63 -11.83 -11.26 12.00
CA CYS A 63 -10.98 -10.88 13.12
C CYS A 63 -9.58 -11.50 13.00
N ARG A 64 -9.47 -12.78 12.66
CA ARG A 64 -8.17 -13.44 12.45
C ARG A 64 -7.38 -12.85 11.28
N ALA A 65 -8.05 -12.55 10.17
CA ALA A 65 -7.39 -11.94 9.00
C ALA A 65 -6.87 -10.53 9.33
N LEU A 66 -7.68 -9.71 10.00
CA LEU A 66 -7.30 -8.35 10.42
C LEU A 66 -6.15 -8.37 11.42
N LEU A 67 -6.15 -9.30 12.39
CA LEU A 67 -5.03 -9.45 13.33
C LEU A 67 -3.73 -9.83 12.63
N ARG A 68 -3.79 -10.75 11.65
CA ARG A 68 -2.61 -11.11 10.83
C ARG A 68 -2.11 -9.93 10.01
N LEU A 69 -3.03 -9.16 9.42
CA LEU A 69 -2.68 -7.97 8.65
C LEU A 69 -2.03 -6.90 9.54
N ARG A 70 -2.60 -6.63 10.73
CA ARG A 70 -2.02 -5.73 11.73
C ARG A 70 -0.61 -6.18 12.12
N ALA A 71 -0.43 -7.46 12.44
CA ALA A 71 0.88 -8.00 12.81
C ALA A 71 1.90 -7.92 11.66
N LYS A 72 1.46 -8.07 10.40
CA LYS A 72 2.32 -7.82 9.24
C LYS A 72 2.72 -6.35 9.13
N ARG A 73 1.76 -5.42 9.20
CA ARG A 73 2.01 -3.99 9.11
C ARG A 73 2.94 -3.48 10.21
N LEU A 74 2.77 -3.97 11.44
CA LEU A 74 3.68 -3.62 12.54
C LEU A 74 5.11 -4.10 12.28
N ARG A 75 5.30 -5.33 11.79
CA ARG A 75 6.64 -5.82 11.41
C ARG A 75 7.25 -5.01 10.28
N ASP A 76 6.45 -4.67 9.27
CA ASP A 76 6.90 -3.86 8.15
C ASP A 76 7.34 -2.48 8.65
N LEU A 77 6.53 -1.81 9.50
CA LEU A 77 6.87 -0.54 10.13
C LEU A 77 8.17 -0.60 10.92
N SER A 78 8.34 -1.60 11.81
CA SER A 78 9.58 -1.76 12.57
C SER A 78 10.80 -1.97 11.67
N ARG A 79 10.63 -2.67 10.54
CA ARG A 79 11.71 -2.83 9.56
C ARG A 79 12.05 -1.50 8.88
N TRP A 80 11.06 -0.71 8.51
CA TRP A 80 11.26 0.62 7.94
C TRP A 80 11.95 1.57 8.93
N GLU A 81 11.55 1.54 10.20
CA GLU A 81 12.18 2.32 11.28
C GLU A 81 13.65 1.93 11.48
N ALA A 82 13.98 0.64 11.44
CA ALA A 82 15.37 0.17 11.55
C ALA A 82 16.22 0.67 10.37
N LEU A 83 15.73 0.53 9.13
CA LEU A 83 16.43 1.01 7.94
C LEU A 83 16.61 2.53 7.95
N ALA A 84 15.58 3.28 8.38
CA ALA A 84 15.69 4.73 8.54
C ALA A 84 16.76 5.07 9.59
N SER A 85 16.77 4.37 10.73
CA SER A 85 17.77 4.57 11.78
C SER A 85 19.20 4.30 11.31
N GLU A 86 19.40 3.31 10.43
CA GLU A 86 20.70 3.04 9.80
C GLU A 86 21.13 4.16 8.85
N LEU A 87 20.20 4.71 8.05
CA LEU A 87 20.50 5.84 7.15
C LEU A 87 20.85 7.13 7.90
N PHE A 88 20.22 7.33 9.07
CA PHE A 88 20.47 8.49 9.93
C PHE A 88 21.51 8.22 11.02
N ALA A 89 22.10 7.02 11.06
CA ALA A 89 23.15 6.72 12.02
C ALA A 89 24.37 7.60 11.72
N PRO A 90 24.91 8.33 12.71
CA PRO A 90 26.14 9.09 12.54
C PRO A 90 27.26 8.17 12.04
N LEU A 91 27.98 8.60 11.00
CA LEU A 91 29.18 7.90 10.54
C LEU A 91 30.13 7.77 11.75
N SER A 92 30.49 6.54 12.14
CA SER A 92 31.41 6.32 13.26
C SER A 92 32.66 7.17 13.04
N ALA A 93 32.90 8.09 13.98
CA ALA A 93 34.09 8.92 13.96
C ALA A 93 35.34 8.02 13.88
N PRO A 94 36.36 8.39 13.09
CA PRO A 94 37.61 7.65 13.04
C PRO A 94 38.13 7.43 14.46
N GLN A 95 38.35 6.16 14.85
CA GLN A 95 38.95 5.86 16.14
C GLN A 95 40.31 6.58 16.22
N PRO A 96 40.56 7.39 17.26
CA PRO A 96 41.91 7.90 17.49
C PRO A 96 42.86 6.70 17.73
N PRO A 97 44.08 6.73 17.17
CA PRO A 97 45.05 5.65 17.34
C PRO A 97 45.31 5.41 18.83
N ALA A 98 45.32 4.13 19.22
CA ALA A 98 45.59 3.71 20.59
C ALA A 98 46.94 4.31 21.09
N PRO A 99 47.03 4.75 22.36
CA PRO A 99 48.27 5.33 22.87
C PRO A 99 49.38 4.26 22.88
N PRO A 100 50.59 4.58 22.39
CA PRO A 100 51.71 3.66 22.44
C PRO A 100 52.13 3.41 23.89
N SER A 101 52.23 2.13 24.24
CA SER A 101 52.76 1.66 25.52
C SER A 101 54.17 2.21 25.75
N GLN A 102 54.37 2.76 26.93
CA GLN A 102 55.52 3.57 27.33
C GLN A 102 56.82 2.74 27.39
N ALA A 103 57.84 3.15 26.63
CA ALA A 103 59.26 2.88 26.89
C ALA A 103 60.06 4.17 26.65
N PRO A 104 61.02 4.58 27.51
CA PRO A 104 61.69 5.88 27.40
C PRO A 104 63.09 5.76 26.74
N PRO A 105 63.77 6.88 26.40
CA PRO A 105 63.39 7.81 25.35
C PRO A 105 64.53 8.01 24.32
N ALA A 106 64.20 8.25 23.06
CA ALA A 106 65.14 8.89 22.14
C ALA A 106 64.42 9.75 21.10
N SER A 107 64.85 11.01 21.07
CA SER A 107 64.76 11.95 19.95
C SER A 107 63.37 12.45 19.54
N SER A 108 63.07 13.62 20.10
CA SER A 108 62.45 14.78 19.44
C SER A 108 62.11 14.62 17.95
N HIS A 109 60.83 14.63 17.62
CA HIS A 109 60.27 15.58 16.63
C HIS A 109 58.79 15.81 16.96
N SER A 110 58.54 17.03 17.45
CA SER A 110 57.23 17.63 17.51
C SER A 110 56.72 17.82 16.08
N VAL A 111 55.58 17.22 15.77
CA VAL A 111 54.60 17.80 14.84
C VAL A 111 53.23 17.30 15.29
N ALA A 112 52.63 18.07 16.18
CA ALA A 112 51.20 18.08 16.32
C ALA A 112 50.60 18.50 14.96
N ALA A 113 50.14 17.53 14.18
CA ALA A 113 49.20 17.80 13.10
C ALA A 113 47.86 18.16 13.75
N SER A 114 47.79 19.38 14.28
CA SER A 114 46.53 20.07 14.41
C SER A 114 46.07 20.28 12.98
N SER A 115 45.19 19.40 12.48
CA SER A 115 44.43 19.68 11.27
C SER A 115 43.65 20.96 11.52
N SER A 116 44.23 22.07 11.09
CA SER A 116 43.59 23.38 11.07
C SER A 116 42.50 23.34 10.01
N SER A 117 41.35 22.72 10.32
CA SER A 117 40.14 23.06 9.56
C SER A 117 39.87 24.53 9.89
N SER A 118 40.12 25.36 8.89
CA SER A 118 39.87 26.79 9.01
C SER A 118 38.36 26.95 9.22
N PRO A 119 37.89 27.84 10.10
CA PRO A 119 36.45 28.03 10.34
C PRO A 119 35.68 28.35 9.04
N THR A 120 36.38 28.87 8.02
CA THR A 120 35.86 29.08 6.66
C THR A 120 35.48 27.79 5.94
N SER A 121 36.23 26.70 6.08
CA SER A 121 35.92 25.44 5.38
C SER A 121 34.66 24.76 5.94
N VAL A 122 34.39 24.92 7.24
CA VAL A 122 33.17 24.41 7.88
C VAL A 122 31.94 25.22 7.45
N LEU A 123 32.10 26.54 7.28
CA LEU A 123 31.02 27.40 6.76
C LEU A 123 30.68 27.08 5.30
N ASP A 124 31.70 26.84 4.47
CA ASP A 124 31.50 26.45 3.06
C ASP A 124 30.78 25.10 2.94
N GLU A 125 31.10 24.14 3.82
CA GLU A 125 30.41 22.84 3.88
C GLU A 125 28.95 22.97 4.33
N LEU A 126 28.68 23.79 5.36
CA LEU A 126 27.31 24.09 5.79
C LEU A 126 26.49 24.80 4.71
N LEU A 127 27.11 25.71 3.96
CA LEU A 127 26.47 26.39 2.84
C LEU A 127 26.12 25.40 1.72
N ALA A 128 27.06 24.53 1.35
CA ALA A 128 26.81 23.47 0.38
C ALA A 128 25.70 22.52 0.82
N GLN A 129 25.61 22.21 2.12
CA GLN A 129 24.54 21.39 2.67
C GLN A 129 23.17 22.09 2.57
N VAL A 130 23.10 23.40 2.84
CA VAL A 130 21.87 24.19 2.69
C VAL A 130 21.43 24.23 1.23
N ASP A 131 22.35 24.38 0.28
CA ASP A 131 22.03 24.39 -1.16
C ASP A 131 21.45 23.04 -1.61
N ILE A 132 22.03 21.93 -1.15
CA ILE A 132 21.50 20.58 -1.43
C ILE A 132 20.09 20.42 -0.83
N GLN A 133 19.88 20.88 0.40
CA GLN A 133 18.56 20.82 1.03
C GLN A 133 17.53 21.71 0.32
N ALA A 134 17.94 22.88 -0.18
CA ALA A 134 17.08 23.78 -0.94
C ALA A 134 16.62 23.14 -2.26
N GLU A 135 17.54 22.51 -3.00
CA GLU A 135 17.19 21.80 -4.23
C GLU A 135 16.31 20.57 -3.97
N LEU A 136 16.55 19.84 -2.87
CA LEU A 136 15.64 18.77 -2.45
C LEU A 136 14.24 19.31 -2.15
N MET A 137 14.13 20.39 -1.37
CA MET A 137 12.85 20.97 -0.99
C MET A 137 12.08 21.46 -2.22
N LYS A 138 12.77 22.10 -3.16
CA LYS A 138 12.20 22.54 -4.44
C LYS A 138 11.65 21.37 -5.25
N LYS A 139 12.38 20.26 -5.31
CA LYS A 139 11.94 19.05 -6.00
C LYS A 139 10.72 18.39 -5.34
N VAL A 140 10.69 18.36 -4.01
CA VAL A 140 9.52 17.89 -3.26
C VAL A 140 8.31 18.79 -3.54
N HIS A 141 8.50 20.10 -3.56
CA HIS A 141 7.44 21.05 -3.88
C HIS A 141 6.87 20.81 -5.28
N GLN A 142 7.76 20.63 -6.28
CA GLN A 142 7.36 20.29 -7.64
C GLN A 142 6.51 19.01 -7.70
N TRP A 143 6.88 17.96 -6.96
CA TRP A 143 6.09 16.73 -6.92
C TRP A 143 4.72 16.91 -6.27
N CYS A 144 4.62 17.77 -5.26
CA CYS A 144 3.34 18.13 -4.66
C CYS A 144 2.44 18.88 -5.67
N ASP A 145 3.01 19.81 -6.44
CA ASP A 145 2.27 20.54 -7.48
C ASP A 145 1.79 19.60 -8.59
N GLU A 146 2.65 18.69 -9.05
CA GLU A 146 2.29 17.67 -10.04
C GLU A 146 1.19 16.72 -9.53
N ALA A 147 1.28 16.29 -8.26
CA ALA A 147 0.26 15.45 -7.64
C ALA A 147 -1.08 16.17 -7.52
N ASN A 148 -1.08 17.44 -7.09
CA ASN A 148 -2.28 18.27 -7.03
C ASN A 148 -2.91 18.44 -8.42
N ALA A 149 -2.11 18.73 -9.45
CA ALA A 149 -2.63 18.86 -10.81
C ALA A 149 -3.32 17.59 -11.32
N ILE A 150 -2.80 16.41 -10.96
CA ILE A 150 -3.43 15.12 -11.30
C ILE A 150 -4.77 14.96 -10.55
N CYS A 151 -4.79 15.28 -9.25
CA CYS A 151 -6.02 15.26 -8.45
C CYS A 151 -7.07 16.22 -9.01
N ASP A 152 -6.71 17.47 -9.26
CA ASP A 152 -7.60 18.51 -9.79
C ASP A 152 -8.21 18.10 -11.14
N ALA A 153 -7.41 17.50 -12.02
CA ALA A 153 -7.89 16.98 -13.31
C ALA A 153 -8.88 15.81 -13.11
N GLY A 154 -8.60 14.90 -12.19
CA GLY A 154 -9.47 13.78 -11.84
C GLY A 154 -10.79 14.24 -11.23
N GLU A 155 -10.73 15.15 -10.27
CA GLU A 155 -11.91 15.77 -9.63
C GLU A 155 -12.77 16.51 -10.65
N SER A 156 -12.15 17.32 -11.51
CA SER A 156 -12.85 18.03 -12.58
C SER A 156 -13.56 17.08 -13.54
N ALA A 157 -12.94 15.94 -13.89
CA ALA A 157 -13.55 14.93 -14.75
C ALA A 157 -14.75 14.25 -14.09
N ILE A 158 -14.65 13.92 -12.80
CA ILE A 158 -15.77 13.35 -12.03
C ILE A 158 -16.92 14.36 -11.94
N VAL A 159 -16.63 15.60 -11.57
CA VAL A 159 -17.63 16.68 -11.47
C VAL A 159 -18.32 16.90 -12.81
N ALA A 160 -17.55 16.96 -13.92
CA ALA A 160 -18.12 17.08 -15.26
C ALA A 160 -19.05 15.90 -15.61
N SER A 161 -18.68 14.67 -15.25
CA SER A 161 -19.53 13.48 -15.48
C SER A 161 -20.82 13.52 -14.67
N MET A 162 -20.77 14.00 -13.41
CA MET A 162 -21.95 14.17 -12.57
C MET A 162 -22.88 15.23 -13.13
N VAL A 163 -22.32 16.37 -13.56
CA VAL A 163 -23.05 17.48 -14.17
C VAL A 163 -23.73 17.09 -15.49
N ALA A 164 -23.12 16.18 -16.25
CA ALA A 164 -23.69 15.68 -17.50
C ALA A 164 -24.89 14.72 -17.33
N LEU A 165 -25.20 14.27 -16.10
CA LEU A 165 -26.30 13.35 -15.87
C LEU A 165 -27.67 14.02 -16.11
N PRO A 166 -28.57 13.40 -16.90
CA PRO A 166 -29.91 13.95 -17.19
C PRO A 166 -30.80 14.15 -15.95
N LEU A 167 -30.44 13.55 -14.81
CA LEU A 167 -31.18 13.65 -13.56
C LEU A 167 -31.22 15.07 -12.98
N TRP A 168 -30.28 15.95 -13.34
CA TRP A 168 -30.19 17.28 -12.74
C TRP A 168 -31.15 18.32 -13.32
N GLY A 169 -31.91 17.99 -14.37
CA GLY A 169 -33.04 18.80 -14.85
C GLY A 169 -32.71 20.29 -15.04
N GLY A 170 -31.74 20.62 -15.90
CA GLY A 170 -31.25 21.99 -16.13
C GLY A 170 -29.72 22.05 -16.12
N ASN A 171 -29.14 23.26 -16.12
CA ASN A 171 -27.70 23.45 -15.90
C ASN A 171 -27.39 23.29 -14.40
N PRO A 172 -26.78 22.17 -13.95
CA PRO A 172 -26.53 21.93 -12.53
C PRO A 172 -25.54 22.93 -11.91
N ALA A 173 -24.76 23.65 -12.71
CA ALA A 173 -23.90 24.72 -12.21
C ALA A 173 -24.73 25.85 -11.56
N ASP A 174 -25.92 26.14 -12.09
CA ASP A 174 -26.83 27.15 -11.54
C ASP A 174 -27.44 26.69 -10.20
N LEU A 175 -27.64 25.37 -10.05
CA LEU A 175 -28.15 24.78 -8.82
C LEU A 175 -27.08 24.73 -7.72
N VAL A 176 -25.85 24.37 -8.07
CA VAL A 176 -24.70 24.38 -7.14
C VAL A 176 -24.40 25.81 -6.70
N THR A 177 -24.42 26.79 -7.61
CA THR A 177 -24.23 28.20 -7.25
C THR A 177 -25.36 28.74 -6.38
N ALA A 178 -26.61 28.35 -6.62
CA ALA A 178 -27.75 28.70 -5.77
C ALA A 178 -27.66 28.09 -4.35
N LEU A 179 -27.14 26.86 -4.21
CA LEU A 179 -26.96 26.20 -2.90
C LEU A 179 -25.73 26.71 -2.13
N CYS A 180 -24.66 27.08 -2.84
CA CYS A 180 -23.44 27.60 -2.23
C CYS A 180 -23.50 29.11 -1.93
N SER A 181 -24.53 29.81 -2.42
CA SER A 181 -24.82 31.18 -2.00
C SER A 181 -25.48 31.11 -0.62
N PRO A 182 -24.88 31.66 0.45
CA PRO A 182 -25.60 31.80 1.72
C PRO A 182 -26.81 32.69 1.46
N ASP A 183 -27.99 32.24 1.91
CA ASP A 183 -29.23 33.01 1.87
C ASP A 183 -29.09 34.23 2.79
N GLU A 184 -28.51 35.32 2.27
CA GLU A 184 -28.55 36.65 2.89
C GLU A 184 -29.94 37.27 2.72
N LYS A 185 -30.97 36.57 3.20
CA LYS A 185 -32.26 37.19 3.53
C LYS A 185 -32.77 36.68 4.87
N ALA A 186 -32.05 37.04 5.93
CA ALA A 186 -32.65 37.19 7.25
C ALA A 186 -33.11 38.65 7.44
N HIS A 187 -34.42 38.83 7.69
CA HIS A 187 -35.10 39.99 8.29
C HIS A 187 -35.10 41.30 7.48
N GLY A 188 -36.20 42.04 7.31
CA GLY A 188 -37.54 42.16 7.91
C GLY A 188 -38.07 43.55 7.45
N PRO A 189 -39.06 44.20 8.09
CA PRO A 189 -40.18 43.74 8.93
C PRO A 189 -41.49 43.55 8.15
#